data_AF-A0A6P1HF28-F1
#
_entry.id   AF-A0A6P1HF28-F1
#
_cell.length_a   1.000
_cell.length_b   1.000
_cell.length_c   1.000
_cell.angle_alpha   90.00
_cell.angle_beta   90.00
_cell.angle_gamma   90.00
#
_symmetry.space_group_name_H-M   'P 1'
#
loop_
_entity.id
_entity.type
_entity.pdbx_description
1 polymer ?
#
loop_
_entity_poly.entity_id
_entity_poly.type
_entity_poly.pdbx_seq_one_letter_code
_entity_poly.pdbx_strand_id
1 'polypeptide(L)'
;MKKLINLKNACEAALEHFHESCFELITEYRAYHGELLKGDIKKQELETIQSLANEIQDELNTFEDYPRLSHWRNTISALCQDVIDKTEVGGGLYQLAIFKEDFHSDFYDEEGLHYEDIDSFLHDAQVEADLEKERMLESGKESIYEVEEKLKQIVFLLDQVIQYPVGELSKG
;
A
#
# COMPACT_ATOMS: atom_id res chain seq x y z
N MET A 1 1.37 6.67 25.32
CA MET A 1 0.03 7.29 25.08
C MET A 1 0.05 8.48 24.14
N LYS A 2 0.72 9.61 24.43
CA LYS A 2 0.79 10.74 23.47
C LYS A 2 1.35 10.34 22.10
N LYS A 3 2.38 9.48 22.09
CA LYS A 3 2.99 8.97 20.86
C LYS A 3 2.06 8.04 20.07
N LEU A 4 1.36 7.10 20.72
CA LEU A 4 0.29 6.31 20.08
C LEU A 4 -0.82 7.17 19.46
N ILE A 5 -1.25 8.24 20.13
CA ILE A 5 -2.24 9.18 19.56
C ILE A 5 -1.69 9.84 18.30
N ASN A 6 -0.42 10.29 18.31
CA ASN A 6 0.20 10.88 17.13
C ASN A 6 0.36 9.88 15.99
N LEU A 7 0.76 8.63 16.28
CA LEU A 7 0.87 7.56 15.30
C LEU A 7 -0.48 7.18 14.71
N LYS A 8 -1.53 7.15 15.53
CA LYS A 8 -2.91 6.94 15.07
C LYS A 8 -3.33 8.03 14.08
N ASN A 9 -3.13 9.30 14.43
CA ASN A 9 -3.46 10.42 13.54
C ASN A 9 -2.63 10.37 12.23
N ALA A 10 -1.36 9.99 12.31
CA ALA A 10 -0.51 9.81 11.13
C ALA A 10 -0.98 8.64 10.25
N CYS A 11 -1.46 7.55 10.86
CA CYS A 11 -2.07 6.42 10.15
C CYS A 11 -3.39 6.81 9.48
N GLU A 12 -4.23 7.62 10.12
CA GLU A 12 -5.46 8.17 9.53
C GLU A 12 -5.13 9.06 8.31
N ALA A 13 -4.15 9.95 8.44
CA ALA A 13 -3.71 10.81 7.34
C ALA A 13 -3.10 10.01 6.19
N ALA A 14 -2.29 8.99 6.49
CA ALA A 14 -1.70 8.13 5.47
C ALA A 14 -2.75 7.23 4.79
N LEU A 15 -3.77 6.77 5.52
CA LEU A 15 -4.91 6.05 4.96
C LEU A 15 -5.69 6.94 3.98
N GLU A 16 -5.98 8.18 4.36
CA GLU A 16 -6.67 9.14 3.48
C GLU A 16 -5.84 9.41 2.22
N HIS A 17 -4.54 9.69 2.37
CA HIS A 17 -3.64 9.90 1.23
C HIS A 17 -3.51 8.66 0.35
N PHE A 18 -3.38 7.47 0.94
CA PHE A 18 -3.28 6.21 0.20
C PHE A 18 -4.57 5.91 -0.56
N HIS A 19 -5.72 6.11 0.08
CA HIS A 19 -7.01 5.98 -0.57
C HIS A 19 -7.13 6.96 -1.74
N GLU A 20 -6.85 8.25 -1.54
CA GLU A 20 -6.88 9.23 -2.63
C GLU A 20 -5.93 8.88 -3.79
N SER A 21 -4.74 8.33 -3.48
CA SER A 21 -3.72 8.00 -4.48
C SER A 21 -3.99 6.69 -5.20
N CYS A 22 -4.71 5.74 -4.58
CA CYS A 22 -4.98 4.42 -5.15
C CYS A 22 -6.42 4.25 -5.68
N PHE A 23 -7.38 5.00 -5.17
CA PHE A 23 -8.80 4.82 -5.51
C PHE A 23 -9.10 5.22 -6.95
N GLU A 24 -8.34 6.16 -7.51
CA GLU A 24 -8.48 6.50 -8.92
C GLU A 24 -7.82 5.45 -9.85
N LEU A 25 -6.84 4.64 -9.36
CA LEU A 25 -6.23 3.50 -10.08
C LEU A 25 -7.25 2.37 -10.33
N ILE A 26 -8.21 2.21 -9.42
CA ILE A 26 -9.38 1.33 -9.59
C ILE A 26 -10.36 1.88 -10.64
N THR A 27 -10.35 3.20 -10.86
CA THR A 27 -11.32 3.92 -11.69
C THR A 27 -10.81 4.13 -13.13
N GLU A 28 -9.49 4.19 -13.35
CA GLU A 28 -8.84 4.42 -14.65
C GLU A 28 -9.09 3.33 -15.70
N TYR A 29 -9.48 2.11 -15.32
CA TYR A 29 -9.80 1.06 -16.30
C TYR A 29 -11.05 1.37 -17.15
N ARG A 30 -11.81 2.43 -16.82
CA ARG A 30 -12.91 2.92 -17.66
C ARG A 30 -12.49 4.00 -18.67
N ALA A 31 -11.26 4.53 -18.59
CA ALA A 31 -10.82 5.70 -19.35
C ALA A 31 -9.85 5.40 -20.51
N TYR A 32 -9.77 4.15 -21.00
CA TYR A 32 -9.06 3.80 -22.24
C TYR A 32 -9.71 4.43 -23.52
N HIS A 33 -10.72 5.30 -23.34
CA HIS A 33 -11.37 6.09 -24.39
C HIS A 33 -11.26 7.61 -24.21
N GLY A 34 -10.27 8.07 -23.44
CA GLY A 34 -9.96 9.49 -23.32
C GLY A 34 -10.58 10.11 -22.08
N GLU A 35 -9.68 10.64 -21.25
CA GLU A 35 -9.90 11.47 -20.07
C GLU A 35 -10.44 10.76 -18.82
N LEU A 36 -9.49 10.27 -18.02
CA LEU A 36 -9.24 10.68 -16.64
C LEU A 36 -7.94 9.97 -16.19
N LEU A 37 -6.85 10.73 -16.00
CA LEU A 37 -5.58 10.24 -15.47
C LEU A 37 -5.40 10.83 -14.09
N LYS A 38 -5.57 9.98 -13.09
CA LYS A 38 -5.31 10.25 -11.70
C LYS A 38 -5.41 8.90 -10.99
N GLY A 39 -4.44 8.57 -10.14
CA GLY A 39 -4.38 7.30 -9.40
C GLY A 39 -3.14 6.45 -9.70
N ASP A 40 -2.03 6.73 -8.99
CA ASP A 40 -0.77 5.99 -9.08
C ASP A 40 -0.30 5.61 -7.69
N ILE A 41 0.00 4.33 -7.45
CA ILE A 41 0.75 3.94 -6.26
C ILE A 41 2.18 4.46 -6.44
N LYS A 42 2.55 5.46 -5.65
CA LYS A 42 3.95 5.91 -5.64
C LYS A 42 4.75 5.07 -4.67
N LYS A 43 5.98 4.75 -5.05
CA LYS A 43 6.95 4.11 -4.16
C LYS A 43 7.06 4.82 -2.80
N GLN A 44 7.08 6.15 -2.81
CA GLN A 44 7.15 6.97 -1.59
C GLN A 44 5.94 6.77 -0.65
N GLU A 45 4.75 6.53 -1.21
CA GLU A 45 3.54 6.29 -0.40
C GLU A 45 3.61 4.93 0.29
N LEU A 46 4.11 3.90 -0.42
CA LEU A 46 4.38 2.58 0.16
C LEU A 46 5.42 2.66 1.28
N GLU A 47 6.51 3.38 1.05
CA GLU A 47 7.56 3.61 2.06
C GLU A 47 7.00 4.32 3.31
N THR A 48 6.09 5.29 3.11
CA THR A 48 5.43 6.00 4.21
C THR A 48 4.57 5.06 5.05
N ILE A 49 3.74 4.24 4.40
CA ILE A 49 2.89 3.24 5.07
C ILE A 49 3.75 2.20 5.79
N GLN A 50 4.81 1.72 5.16
CA GLN A 50 5.76 0.78 5.74
C GLN A 50 6.43 1.38 6.99
N SER A 51 6.89 2.64 6.93
CA SER A 51 7.48 3.32 8.08
C SER A 51 6.49 3.42 9.25
N LEU A 52 5.24 3.79 8.97
CA LEU A 52 4.20 3.89 9.99
C LEU A 52 3.90 2.54 10.64
N ALA A 53 3.81 1.46 9.85
CA ALA A 53 3.58 0.12 10.36
C ALA A 53 4.71 -0.33 11.31
N ASN A 54 5.97 -0.06 10.96
CA ASN A 54 7.13 -0.33 11.83
C ASN A 54 7.08 0.51 13.10
N GLU A 55 6.83 1.81 13.01
CA GLU A 55 6.75 2.70 14.18
C GLU A 55 5.63 2.32 15.15
N ILE A 56 4.49 1.83 14.62
CA ILE A 56 3.38 1.30 15.42
C ILE A 56 3.81 0.04 16.16
N GLN A 57 4.47 -0.92 15.49
CA GLN A 57 5.00 -2.13 16.15
C GLN A 57 5.98 -1.77 17.26
N ASP A 58 6.93 -0.87 16.99
CA ASP A 58 7.93 -0.43 17.97
C ASP A 58 7.29 0.22 19.21
N GLU A 59 6.33 1.12 19.00
CA GLU A 59 5.62 1.76 20.11
C GLU A 59 4.77 0.74 20.89
N LEU A 60 4.15 -0.22 20.22
CA LEU A 60 3.37 -1.27 20.85
C LEU A 60 4.23 -2.24 21.68
N ASN A 61 5.48 -2.49 21.27
CA ASN A 61 6.42 -3.30 22.01
C ASN A 61 6.81 -2.67 23.36
N THR A 62 6.74 -1.34 23.49
CA THR A 62 6.92 -0.68 24.79
C THR A 62 5.88 -1.08 25.84
N PHE A 63 4.75 -1.66 25.39
CA PHE A 63 3.69 -2.16 26.26
C PHE A 63 3.75 -3.68 26.50
N GLU A 64 4.88 -4.33 26.21
CA GLU A 64 5.07 -5.77 26.43
C GLU A 64 4.79 -6.21 27.86
N ASP A 65 5.15 -5.37 28.84
CA ASP A 65 4.92 -5.62 30.26
C ASP A 65 3.46 -5.47 30.71
N TYR A 66 2.52 -5.19 29.79
CA TYR A 66 1.09 -5.08 30.08
C TYR A 66 0.31 -6.28 29.48
N PRO A 67 0.17 -7.41 30.21
CA PRO A 67 -0.52 -8.61 29.73
C PRO A 67 -1.94 -8.36 29.23
N ARG A 68 -2.65 -7.37 29.79
CA ARG A 68 -4.01 -7.00 29.38
C ARG A 68 -4.07 -6.40 27.98
N LEU A 69 -2.98 -5.82 27.51
CA LEU A 69 -2.85 -5.26 26.17
C LEU A 69 -2.30 -6.27 25.15
N SER A 70 -1.86 -7.44 25.59
CA SER A 70 -1.19 -8.44 24.74
C SER A 70 -2.03 -8.85 23.51
N HIS A 71 -3.35 -8.98 23.66
CA HIS A 71 -4.22 -9.31 22.54
C HIS A 71 -4.22 -8.21 21.47
N TRP A 72 -4.46 -6.95 21.86
CA TRP A 72 -4.42 -5.83 20.92
C TRP A 72 -3.04 -5.65 20.31
N ARG A 73 -1.98 -5.73 21.11
CA ARG A 73 -0.58 -5.65 20.65
C ARG A 73 -0.31 -6.68 19.56
N ASN A 74 -0.62 -7.94 19.82
CA ASN A 74 -0.34 -9.04 18.89
C ASN A 74 -1.18 -8.89 17.61
N THR A 75 -2.46 -8.54 17.72
CA THR A 75 -3.33 -8.33 16.56
C THR A 75 -2.87 -7.15 15.71
N ILE A 76 -2.58 -6.00 16.31
CA ILE A 76 -2.08 -4.84 15.56
C ILE A 76 -0.72 -5.14 14.94
N SER A 77 0.16 -5.85 15.64
CA SER A 77 1.47 -6.22 15.09
C SER A 77 1.35 -7.14 13.88
N ALA A 78 0.44 -8.11 13.90
CA ALA A 78 0.16 -8.97 12.75
C ALA A 78 -0.39 -8.18 11.56
N LEU A 79 -1.33 -7.25 11.80
CA LEU A 79 -1.85 -6.36 10.75
C LEU A 79 -0.75 -5.47 10.16
N CYS A 80 0.16 -4.95 10.99
CA CYS A 80 1.30 -4.16 10.53
C CYS A 80 2.26 -4.99 9.69
N GLN A 81 2.53 -6.25 10.08
CA GLN A 81 3.40 -7.13 9.31
C GLN A 81 2.80 -7.42 7.93
N ASP A 82 1.51 -7.74 7.89
CA ASP A 82 0.78 -7.96 6.65
C ASP A 82 0.82 -6.75 5.68
N VAL A 83 0.85 -5.53 6.23
CA VAL A 83 1.02 -4.29 5.45
C VAL A 83 2.46 -4.15 4.98
N ILE A 84 3.45 -4.42 5.83
CA ILE A 84 4.88 -4.38 5.47
C ILE A 84 5.17 -5.36 4.33
N ASP A 85 4.77 -6.62 4.44
CA ASP A 85 5.04 -7.68 3.45
C ASP A 85 4.49 -7.33 2.05
N LYS A 86 3.40 -6.55 2.01
CA LYS A 86 2.79 -6.09 0.76
C LYS A 86 3.46 -4.86 0.15
N THR A 87 4.07 -4.02 0.99
CA THR A 87 4.61 -2.71 0.61
C THR A 87 6.13 -2.70 0.48
N GLU A 88 6.82 -3.72 1.01
CA GLU A 88 8.27 -3.83 0.96
C GLU A 88 8.82 -4.26 -0.41
N VAL A 89 10.15 -4.21 -0.55
CA VAL A 89 10.85 -4.68 -1.75
C VAL A 89 10.55 -6.16 -2.00
N GLY A 90 9.91 -6.45 -3.13
CA GLY A 90 9.46 -7.81 -3.49
C GLY A 90 8.00 -8.09 -3.14
N GLY A 91 7.35 -7.21 -2.38
CA GLY A 91 5.90 -7.21 -2.15
C GLY A 91 5.11 -6.83 -3.41
N GLY A 92 3.89 -7.36 -3.52
CA GLY A 92 3.06 -7.20 -4.72
C GLY A 92 2.78 -5.73 -5.08
N LEU A 93 2.52 -4.86 -4.10
CA LEU A 93 2.28 -3.44 -4.37
C LEU A 93 3.55 -2.69 -4.75
N TYR A 94 4.69 -3.07 -4.18
CA TYR A 94 5.98 -2.49 -4.53
C TYR A 94 6.38 -2.81 -5.97
N GLN A 95 6.17 -4.07 -6.40
CA GLN A 95 6.39 -4.47 -7.79
C GLN A 95 5.51 -3.69 -8.77
N LEU A 96 4.26 -3.42 -8.40
CA LEU A 96 3.35 -2.60 -9.21
C LEU A 96 3.80 -1.14 -9.31
N ALA A 97 4.28 -0.56 -8.20
CA ALA A 97 4.80 0.80 -8.18
C ALA A 97 6.02 0.95 -9.11
N ILE A 98 6.96 -0.02 -9.10
CA ILE A 98 8.15 0.02 -9.96
C ILE A 98 7.83 -0.31 -11.41
N PHE A 99 7.01 -1.34 -11.67
CA PHE A 99 6.68 -1.75 -13.04
C PHE A 99 6.14 -0.58 -13.88
N LYS A 100 5.40 0.35 -13.25
CA LYS A 100 4.95 1.56 -13.89
C LYS A 100 6.06 2.58 -14.15
N GLU A 101 6.99 2.78 -13.20
CA GLU A 101 8.15 3.67 -13.38
C GLU A 101 8.99 3.23 -14.59
N ASP A 102 9.23 1.91 -14.75
CA ASP A 102 10.03 1.36 -15.85
C ASP A 102 9.29 1.40 -17.20
N PHE A 103 7.97 1.18 -17.23
CA PHE A 103 7.20 1.25 -18.48
C PHE A 103 7.14 2.66 -19.08
N HIS A 104 7.20 3.71 -18.25
CA HIS A 104 7.27 5.09 -18.72
C HIS A 104 8.64 5.49 -19.28
N SER A 105 9.71 4.76 -18.92
CA SER A 105 11.09 4.95 -19.41
C SER A 105 11.29 4.34 -20.80
N ASP A 106 10.86 3.10 -21.00
CA ASP A 106 11.34 2.31 -22.13
C ASP A 106 10.50 2.48 -23.42
N PHE A 107 9.33 3.12 -23.34
CA PHE A 107 8.45 3.30 -24.51
C PHE A 107 8.71 4.59 -25.29
N TYR A 108 9.44 5.55 -24.74
CA TYR A 108 9.60 6.89 -25.33
C TYR A 108 11.04 7.23 -25.78
N ASP A 109 12.03 6.37 -25.51
CA ASP A 109 13.45 6.74 -25.68
C ASP A 109 14.24 5.97 -26.75
N GLU A 110 13.62 5.11 -27.57
CA GLU A 110 14.33 4.56 -28.74
C GLU A 110 13.89 5.17 -30.06
N GLU A 111 14.71 6.10 -30.52
CA GLU A 111 14.89 6.44 -31.93
C GLU A 111 14.84 5.17 -32.81
N GLY A 112 13.83 5.07 -33.68
CA GLY A 112 14.00 4.49 -35.01
C GLY A 112 13.92 2.98 -35.18
N LEU A 113 12.83 2.33 -34.76
CA LEU A 113 12.45 1.04 -35.34
C LEU A 113 11.57 1.23 -36.59
N HIS A 114 12.13 0.91 -37.76
CA HIS A 114 11.42 0.93 -39.04
C HIS A 114 10.34 -0.16 -39.09
N TYR A 115 9.11 0.28 -39.34
CA TYR A 115 7.84 -0.42 -39.11
C TYR A 115 7.47 -1.53 -40.12
N GLU A 116 8.27 -1.79 -41.15
CA GLU A 116 7.72 -2.47 -42.35
C GLU A 116 7.90 -4.00 -42.38
N ASP A 117 8.68 -4.62 -41.48
CA ASP A 117 8.91 -6.09 -41.48
C ASP A 117 8.83 -6.78 -40.10
N ILE A 118 8.46 -6.07 -39.03
CA ILE A 118 8.46 -6.59 -37.63
C ILE A 118 7.04 -6.67 -37.02
N ASP A 119 6.00 -6.55 -37.86
CA ASP A 119 4.63 -6.29 -37.39
C ASP A 119 3.99 -7.44 -36.61
N SER A 120 4.22 -8.72 -36.94
CA SER A 120 3.54 -9.80 -36.22
C SER A 120 4.20 -10.15 -34.88
N PHE A 121 5.54 -10.11 -34.81
CA PHE A 121 6.28 -10.46 -33.60
C PHE A 121 6.22 -9.36 -32.53
N LEU A 122 6.29 -8.08 -32.95
CA LEU A 122 6.08 -6.96 -32.04
C LEU A 122 4.62 -6.88 -31.58
N HIS A 123 3.65 -7.21 -32.44
CA HIS A 123 2.25 -7.26 -32.03
C HIS A 123 1.98 -8.36 -31.01
N ASP A 124 2.49 -9.57 -31.21
CA ASP A 124 2.32 -10.67 -30.26
C ASP A 124 3.00 -10.35 -28.91
N ALA A 125 4.22 -9.79 -28.93
CA ALA A 125 4.92 -9.35 -27.72
C ALA A 125 4.19 -8.21 -26.99
N GLN A 126 3.59 -7.29 -27.75
CA GLN A 126 2.82 -6.19 -27.18
C GLN A 126 1.49 -6.66 -26.58
N VAL A 127 0.79 -7.59 -27.22
CA VAL A 127 -0.42 -8.22 -26.67
C VAL A 127 -0.10 -8.99 -25.38
N GLU A 128 1.02 -9.71 -25.33
CA GLU A 128 1.47 -10.42 -24.12
C GLU A 128 1.81 -9.45 -22.98
N ALA A 129 2.50 -8.34 -23.28
CA ALA A 129 2.80 -7.29 -22.31
C ALA A 129 1.53 -6.60 -21.77
N ASP A 130 0.54 -6.34 -22.64
CA ASP A 130 -0.75 -5.76 -22.25
C ASP A 130 -1.56 -6.72 -21.37
N LEU A 131 -1.58 -8.01 -21.69
CA LEU A 131 -2.24 -9.04 -20.87
C LEU A 131 -1.58 -9.19 -19.49
N GLU A 132 -0.24 -9.19 -19.43
CA GLU A 132 0.47 -9.27 -18.15
C GLU A 132 0.21 -8.02 -17.30
N LYS A 133 0.19 -6.84 -17.93
CA LYS A 133 -0.20 -5.59 -17.27
C LYS A 133 -1.62 -5.64 -16.70
N GLU A 134 -2.59 -6.16 -17.45
CA GLU A 134 -3.96 -6.31 -16.97
C GLU A 134 -4.04 -7.22 -15.73
N ARG A 135 -3.31 -8.33 -15.73
CA ARG A 135 -3.24 -9.27 -14.59
C ARG A 135 -2.58 -8.64 -13.37
N MET A 136 -1.49 -7.92 -13.58
CA MET A 136 -0.78 -7.19 -12.53
C MET A 136 -1.69 -6.13 -11.90
N LEU A 137 -2.42 -5.36 -12.72
CA LEU A 137 -3.36 -4.35 -12.23
C LEU A 137 -4.51 -4.96 -11.43
N GLU A 138 -5.09 -6.07 -11.89
CA GLU A 138 -6.18 -6.73 -11.16
C GLU A 138 -5.71 -7.25 -9.79
N SER A 139 -4.54 -7.90 -9.74
CA SER A 139 -3.92 -8.33 -8.47
C SER A 139 -3.55 -7.15 -7.56
N GLY A 140 -3.19 -6.02 -8.17
CA GLY A 140 -2.92 -4.76 -7.48
C GLY A 140 -4.13 -4.19 -6.76
N LYS A 141 -5.31 -4.22 -7.39
CA LYS A 141 -6.56 -3.72 -6.78
C LYS A 141 -6.90 -4.48 -5.51
N GLU A 142 -6.85 -5.80 -5.55
CA GLU A 142 -7.10 -6.64 -4.37
C GLU A 142 -6.12 -6.30 -3.25
N SER A 143 -4.84 -6.14 -3.59
CA SER A 143 -3.79 -5.79 -2.63
C SER A 143 -3.99 -4.39 -2.02
N ILE A 144 -4.42 -3.40 -2.82
CA ILE A 144 -4.77 -2.04 -2.35
C ILE A 144 -5.90 -2.13 -1.32
N TYR A 145 -7.00 -2.81 -1.66
CA TYR A 145 -8.14 -2.94 -0.75
C TYR A 145 -7.77 -3.65 0.54
N GLU A 146 -6.95 -4.70 0.46
CA GLU A 146 -6.45 -5.38 1.66
C GLU A 146 -5.64 -4.46 2.56
N VAL A 147 -4.72 -3.65 2.00
CA VAL A 147 -3.93 -2.70 2.79
C VAL A 147 -4.83 -1.62 3.41
N GLU A 148 -5.78 -1.08 2.65
CA GLU A 148 -6.72 -0.07 3.13
C GLU A 148 -7.55 -0.59 4.32
N GLU A 149 -8.11 -1.80 4.21
CA GLU A 149 -8.87 -2.41 5.29
C GLU A 149 -8.00 -2.71 6.51
N LYS A 150 -6.75 -3.13 6.32
CA LYS A 150 -5.80 -3.36 7.42
C LYS A 150 -5.47 -2.06 8.14
N LEU A 151 -5.22 -0.96 7.42
CA LEU A 151 -4.99 0.35 8.01
C LEU A 151 -6.20 0.84 8.81
N LYS A 152 -7.43 0.67 8.31
CA LYS A 152 -8.66 0.97 9.07
C LYS A 152 -8.75 0.15 10.36
N GLN A 153 -8.44 -1.14 10.30
CA GLN A 153 -8.43 -2.01 11.48
C GLN A 153 -7.37 -1.58 12.50
N ILE A 154 -6.17 -1.21 12.04
CA ILE A 154 -5.10 -0.69 12.90
C ILE A 154 -5.57 0.58 13.61
N VAL A 155 -6.13 1.56 12.89
CA VAL A 155 -6.67 2.80 13.48
C VAL A 155 -7.73 2.50 14.54
N PHE A 156 -8.68 1.63 14.22
CA PHE A 156 -9.75 1.23 15.15
C PHE A 156 -9.19 0.59 16.43
N LEU A 157 -8.24 -0.34 16.30
CA LEU A 157 -7.64 -1.03 17.44
C LEU A 157 -6.74 -0.11 18.27
N LEU A 158 -6.02 0.82 17.64
CA LEU A 158 -5.27 1.86 18.34
C LEU A 158 -6.20 2.75 19.17
N ASP A 159 -7.38 3.10 18.66
CA ASP A 159 -8.40 3.81 19.44
C ASP A 159 -8.84 3.02 20.69
N GLN A 160 -9.04 1.70 20.57
CA GLN A 160 -9.37 0.87 21.72
C GLN A 160 -8.26 0.85 22.77
N VAL A 161 -6.99 0.73 22.34
CA VAL A 161 -5.82 0.81 23.23
C VAL A 161 -5.72 2.19 23.89
N ILE A 162 -6.00 3.26 23.15
CA ILE A 162 -5.90 4.64 23.63
C ILE A 162 -7.00 4.97 24.65
N GLN A 163 -8.22 4.49 24.41
CA GLN A 163 -9.37 4.72 25.28
C GLN A 163 -9.40 3.80 26.50
N TYR A 164 -8.52 2.78 26.54
CA TYR A 164 -8.43 1.86 27.66
C TYR A 164 -8.17 2.64 28.96
N PRO A 165 -8.98 2.43 30.02
CA PRO A 165 -8.95 3.27 31.20
C PRO A 165 -7.57 3.23 31.88
N VAL A 166 -6.89 4.39 31.86
CA VAL A 166 -5.55 4.64 32.41
C VAL A 166 -5.41 4.23 33.89
N GLY A 167 -6.54 4.07 34.60
CA GLY A 167 -6.58 3.58 35.98
C GLY A 167 -6.21 2.11 36.19
N GLU A 168 -6.11 1.30 35.13
CA GLU A 168 -5.68 -0.10 35.22
C GLU A 168 -4.18 -0.31 34.91
N LEU A 169 -3.52 0.66 34.26
CA LEU A 169 -2.08 0.61 33.98
C LEU A 169 -1.22 0.95 35.23
N SER A 170 -1.83 1.51 36.29
CA SER A 170 -1.14 1.86 37.54
C SER A 170 -1.17 0.77 38.62
N LYS A 171 -1.73 -0.41 38.32
CA LYS A 171 -1.86 -1.54 39.25
C LYS A 171 -1.15 -2.82 38.80
N GLY A 172 -0.35 -2.77 37.74
CA GLY A 172 0.56 -3.83 37.32
C GLY A 172 1.93 -3.64 37.95
#